data_AF-A0A0D0B1F7-F1
#
_entry.id   AF-A0A0D0B1F7-F1
#
_cell.length_a   1.000
_cell.length_b   1.000
_cell.length_c   1.000
_cell.angle_alpha   90.00
_cell.angle_beta   90.00
_cell.angle_gamma   90.00
#
_symmetry.space_group_name_H-M   'P 1'
#
loop_
_entity.id
_entity.type
_entity.pdbx_description
1 polymer ?
#
loop_
_entity_poly.entity_id
_entity_poly.type
_entity_poly.pdbx_seq_one_letter_code
_entity_poly.pdbx_strand_id
1 'polypeptide(L)'
;MRTYLVSAVAFLTALGITDQSVFGLIVSGSHSAITMTWKNNENTYVMDRNVRHYDITDPLQALQFVSVLPQLVRHGKKLHDFFQEKVLKQLEYKPWSKLAQRQHSAEDTRLAADQQTERKQIAVHELTL
;
A
#
# COMPACT_ATOMS: atom_id res chain seq x y z
N MET A 1 8.44 9.52 -6.94
CA MET A 1 7.66 8.48 -7.66
C MET A 1 7.73 7.11 -7.00
N ARG A 2 8.92 6.63 -6.61
CA ARG A 2 9.09 5.36 -5.86
C ARG A 2 8.16 5.25 -4.63
N THR A 3 7.95 6.36 -3.92
CA THR A 3 7.04 6.44 -2.78
C THR A 3 5.59 6.05 -3.14
N TYR A 4 5.05 6.50 -4.27
CA TYR A 4 3.66 6.22 -4.65
C TYR A 4 3.40 4.73 -4.89
N LEU A 5 4.33 4.03 -5.56
CA LEU A 5 4.18 2.61 -5.85
C LEU A 5 4.36 1.75 -4.60
N VAL A 6 5.33 2.10 -3.75
CA VAL A 6 5.52 1.44 -2.45
C VAL A 6 4.29 1.63 -1.57
N SER A 7 3.73 2.84 -1.50
CA SER A 7 2.49 3.10 -0.76
C SER A 7 1.30 2.34 -1.34
N ALA A 8 1.17 2.26 -2.66
CA ALA A 8 0.11 1.49 -3.31
C ALA A 8 0.20 -0.01 -2.98
N VAL A 9 1.41 -0.58 -3.03
CA VAL A 9 1.65 -1.98 -2.65
C VAL A 9 1.39 -2.21 -1.16
N ALA A 10 1.80 -1.28 -0.30
CA ALA A 10 1.52 -1.36 1.13
C ALA A 10 0.01 -1.33 1.41
N PHE A 11 -0.74 -0.46 0.73
CA PHE A 11 -2.20 -0.40 0.80
C PHE A 11 -2.85 -1.71 0.36
N LEU A 12 -2.48 -2.24 -0.80
CA LEU A 12 -2.99 -3.51 -1.30
C LEU A 12 -2.67 -4.66 -0.34
N THR A 13 -1.47 -4.66 0.23
CA THR A 13 -1.08 -5.67 1.23
C THR A 13 -1.93 -5.59 2.50
N ALA A 14 -2.22 -4.38 2.99
CA ALA A 14 -3.07 -4.19 4.15
C ALA A 14 -4.49 -4.75 3.93
N LEU A 15 -4.93 -4.80 2.66
CA LEU A 15 -6.18 -5.41 2.23
C LEU A 15 -6.06 -6.92 1.93
N GLY A 16 -4.94 -7.56 2.24
CA GLY A 16 -4.71 -8.99 1.99
C GLY A 16 -4.44 -9.33 0.52
N ILE A 17 -3.99 -8.37 -0.28
CA ILE A 17 -3.58 -8.53 -1.67
C ILE A 17 -2.04 -8.43 -1.73
N THR A 18 -1.36 -9.56 -1.59
CA THR A 18 0.12 -9.62 -1.47
C THR A 18 0.83 -9.94 -2.78
N ASP A 19 0.21 -10.73 -3.67
CA ASP A 19 0.91 -11.32 -4.83
C ASP A 19 0.67 -10.54 -6.13
N GLN A 20 0.37 -9.25 -6.02
CA GLN A 20 0.06 -8.40 -7.18
C GLN A 20 1.11 -7.31 -7.31
N SER A 21 1.74 -7.24 -8.49
CA SER A 21 2.64 -6.16 -8.84
C SER A 21 1.85 -4.91 -9.24
N VAL A 22 2.37 -3.76 -8.83
CA VAL A 22 1.88 -2.44 -9.21
C VAL A 22 2.88 -1.83 -10.18
N PHE A 23 2.39 -1.46 -11.36
CA PHE A 23 3.18 -0.81 -12.39
C PHE A 23 3.00 0.71 -12.33
N GLY A 24 4.08 1.44 -12.55
CA GLY A 24 4.08 2.89 -12.68
C GLY A 24 4.66 3.30 -14.02
N LEU A 25 4.00 4.28 -14.64
CA LEU A 25 4.52 4.96 -15.83
C LEU A 25 5.21 6.24 -15.39
N ILE A 26 6.44 6.42 -15.86
CA ILE A 26 7.24 7.61 -15.64
C ILE A 26 7.40 8.27 -16.99
N VAL A 27 7.00 9.53 -17.11
CA VAL A 27 7.19 10.32 -18.34
C VAL A 27 7.79 11.65 -17.93
N SER A 28 8.90 12.02 -18.56
CA SER A 28 9.62 13.27 -18.36
C SER A 28 10.07 13.80 -19.71
N GLY A 29 9.26 14.70 -20.29
CA GLY A 29 9.46 15.19 -21.65
C GLY A 29 9.39 14.06 -22.66
N SER A 30 10.41 13.91 -23.49
CA SER A 30 10.53 12.82 -24.47
C SER A 30 10.90 11.47 -23.86
N HIS A 31 11.39 11.43 -22.63
CA HIS A 31 11.86 10.20 -22.00
C HIS A 31 10.74 9.56 -21.19
N SER A 32 10.50 8.27 -21.41
CA SER A 32 9.54 7.48 -20.65
C SER A 32 10.17 6.21 -20.10
N ALA A 33 9.59 5.69 -19.03
CA ALA A 33 10.06 4.51 -18.35
C ALA A 33 8.90 3.80 -17.65
N ILE A 34 9.04 2.49 -17.49
CA ILE A 34 8.07 1.67 -16.77
C ILE A 34 8.77 1.08 -15.56
N THR A 35 8.22 1.37 -14.38
CA THR A 35 8.70 0.81 -13.12
C THR A 35 7.65 -0.14 -12.56
N MET A 36 8.09 -1.07 -11.73
CA MET A 36 7.24 -2.08 -11.11
C MET A 36 7.62 -2.20 -9.65
N THR A 37 6.63 -2.30 -8.77
CA THR A 37 6.82 -2.60 -7.35
C THR A 37 5.93 -3.75 -6.97
N TRP A 38 6.44 -4.67 -6.17
CA TRP A 38 5.67 -5.77 -5.60
C TRP A 38 6.16 -6.08 -4.20
N LYS A 39 5.33 -6.73 -3.40
CA LYS A 39 5.73 -7.26 -2.10
C LYS A 39 5.87 -8.77 -2.22
N ASN A 40 6.88 -9.31 -1.56
CA ASN A 40 7.03 -10.74 -1.38
C ASN A 40 7.43 -10.98 0.08
N ASN A 41 6.61 -11.72 0.81
CA ASN A 41 6.70 -11.89 2.26
C ASN A 41 6.74 -10.52 2.96
N GLU A 42 7.81 -10.24 3.72
CA GLU A 42 7.97 -9.00 4.47
C GLU A 42 8.63 -7.87 3.66
N ASN A 43 9.25 -8.21 2.52
CA ASN A 43 10.06 -7.28 1.76
C ASN A 43 9.32 -6.68 0.57
N THR A 44 9.46 -5.37 0.38
CA THR A 44 8.96 -4.67 -0.80
C THR A 44 10.09 -4.52 -1.81
N TYR A 45 9.88 -5.05 -3.02
CA TYR A 45 10.82 -5.00 -4.12
C TYR A 45 10.39 -3.94 -5.12
N VAL A 46 11.33 -3.09 -5.51
CA VAL A 46 11.12 -2.04 -6.52
C VAL A 46 12.08 -2.29 -7.68
N MET A 47 11.53 -2.43 -8.88
CA MET A 47 12.31 -2.40 -10.12
C MET A 47 12.66 -0.95 -10.42
N ASP A 48 13.79 -0.52 -9.85
CA ASP A 48 14.36 0.83 -10.01
C ASP A 48 15.68 0.79 -10.78
N ARG A 49 16.45 -0.32 -10.64
CA ARG A 49 17.72 -0.53 -11.35
C ARG A 49 17.46 -1.21 -12.69
N ASN A 50 18.08 -0.69 -13.76
CA ASN A 50 17.94 -1.17 -15.15
C ASN A 50 16.54 -1.05 -15.75
N VAL A 51 15.78 -0.04 -15.32
CA VAL A 51 14.54 0.31 -16.01
C VAL A 51 14.89 0.74 -17.44
N ARG A 52 14.23 0.13 -18.43
CA ARG A 52 14.36 0.58 -19.82
C ARG A 52 13.73 1.96 -19.94
N HIS A 53 14.55 2.90 -20.38
CA HIS A 53 14.10 4.20 -20.83
C HIS A 53 13.78 4.12 -22.32
N TYR A 54 12.68 4.73 -22.71
CA TYR A 54 12.23 4.87 -24.08
C TYR A 54 12.24 6.34 -24.43
N ASP A 55 12.97 6.70 -25.47
CA ASP A 55 12.85 8.01 -26.11
C ASP A 55 11.64 8.00 -27.06
N ILE A 56 10.60 8.73 -26.71
CA ILE A 56 9.36 8.83 -27.49
C ILE A 56 9.58 9.65 -28.77
N THR A 57 10.67 10.40 -28.88
CA THR A 57 11.03 11.12 -30.12
C THR A 57 11.49 10.16 -31.22
N ASP A 58 12.03 8.99 -30.84
CA ASP A 58 12.38 7.92 -31.77
C ASP A 58 11.15 7.03 -32.05
N PRO A 59 10.67 6.96 -33.30
CA PRO A 59 9.48 6.17 -33.67
C PRO A 59 9.56 4.70 -33.25
N LEU A 60 10.76 4.09 -33.27
CA LEU A 60 10.92 2.68 -32.90
C LEU A 60 10.73 2.49 -31.40
N GLN A 61 11.36 3.33 -30.58
CA GLN A 61 11.23 3.29 -29.13
C GLN A 61 9.82 3.69 -28.68
N ALA A 62 9.19 4.66 -29.35
CA ALA A 62 7.80 5.02 -29.13
C ALA A 62 6.87 3.82 -29.39
N LEU A 63 7.06 3.09 -30.50
CA LEU A 63 6.30 1.89 -30.80
C LEU A 63 6.49 0.80 -29.73
N GLN A 64 7.73 0.57 -29.29
CA GLN A 64 8.02 -0.37 -28.22
C GLN A 64 7.33 0.01 -26.91
N PHE A 65 7.37 1.28 -26.52
CA PHE A 65 6.70 1.79 -25.33
C PHE A 65 5.18 1.64 -25.43
N VAL A 66 4.58 2.01 -26.56
CA VAL A 66 3.12 1.89 -26.76
C VAL A 66 2.69 0.42 -26.78
N SER A 67 3.52 -0.49 -27.31
CA SER A 67 3.19 -1.92 -27.41
C SER A 67 2.97 -2.60 -26.05
N VAL A 68 3.60 -2.08 -24.98
CA VAL A 68 3.46 -2.65 -23.64
C VAL A 68 2.27 -2.08 -22.86
N LEU A 69 1.78 -0.88 -23.22
CA LEU A 69 0.65 -0.24 -22.53
C LEU A 69 -0.62 -1.11 -22.48
N PRO A 70 -1.04 -1.82 -23.55
CA PRO A 70 -2.19 -2.72 -23.48
C PRO A 70 -2.04 -3.83 -22.43
N GLN A 71 -0.82 -4.32 -22.21
CA GLN A 71 -0.56 -5.35 -21.20
C GLN A 71 -0.73 -4.77 -19.79
N LEU A 72 -0.23 -3.55 -19.56
CA LEU A 72 -0.42 -2.85 -18.28
C LEU A 72 -1.89 -2.57 -18.00
N VAL A 73 -2.67 -2.17 -19.03
CA VAL A 73 -4.12 -1.94 -18.88
C VAL A 73 -4.84 -3.24 -18.53
N ARG A 74 -4.51 -4.35 -19.19
CA ARG A 74 -5.09 -5.67 -18.87
C ARG A 74 -4.75 -6.09 -17.44
N HIS A 75 -3.51 -5.90 -17.02
CA HIS A 75 -3.07 -6.20 -15.65
C HIS A 75 -3.80 -5.33 -14.63
N GLY A 76 -3.88 -4.02 -14.87
CA GLY A 76 -4.61 -3.08 -14.02
C GLY A 76 -6.09 -3.41 -13.91
N LYS A 77 -6.73 -3.82 -15.02
CA LYS A 77 -8.13 -4.28 -14.99
C LYS A 77 -8.30 -5.55 -14.16
N LYS A 78 -7.43 -6.55 -14.35
CA LYS A 78 -7.47 -7.79 -13.55
C LYS A 78 -7.29 -7.51 -12.06
N LEU A 79 -6.37 -6.61 -11.71
CA LEU A 79 -6.15 -6.18 -10.34
C LEU A 79 -7.37 -5.43 -9.77
N HIS A 80 -7.99 -4.56 -10.58
CA HIS A 80 -9.20 -3.85 -10.21
C HIS A 80 -10.37 -4.81 -9.95
N ASP A 81 -10.61 -5.76 -10.86
CA ASP A 81 -11.66 -6.76 -10.71
C ASP A 81 -11.44 -7.61 -9.45
N PHE A 82 -10.18 -8.02 -9.19
CA PHE A 82 -9.81 -8.73 -7.97
C PHE A 82 -10.01 -7.90 -6.70
N PHE A 83 -9.68 -6.60 -6.75
CA PHE A 83 -9.93 -5.66 -5.67
C PHE A 83 -11.43 -5.52 -5.40
N GLN A 84 -12.24 -5.33 -6.44
CA GLN A 84 -13.69 -5.23 -6.32
C GLN A 84 -14.28 -6.49 -5.69
N GLU A 85 -13.80 -7.67 -6.10
CA GLU A 85 -14.30 -8.94 -5.57
C GLU A 85 -13.92 -9.17 -4.11
N LYS A 86 -12.63 -9.03 -3.74
CA LYS A 86 -12.19 -9.28 -2.38
C LYS A 86 -12.64 -8.19 -1.42
N VAL A 87 -12.42 -6.93 -1.78
CA VAL A 87 -12.43 -5.83 -0.83
C VAL A 87 -13.83 -5.27 -0.65
N LEU A 88 -14.60 -5.03 -1.73
CA LEU A 88 -15.96 -4.50 -1.58
C LEU A 88 -16.96 -5.51 -1.02
N LYS A 89 -16.70 -6.82 -1.20
CA LYS A 89 -17.56 -7.86 -0.60
C LYS A 89 -17.22 -8.13 0.87
N GLN A 90 -15.97 -7.90 1.30
CA GLN A 90 -15.54 -8.13 2.69
C GLN A 90 -15.57 -6.87 3.56
N LEU A 91 -15.48 -5.68 2.96
CA LEU A 91 -15.69 -4.44 3.69
C LEU A 91 -17.19 -4.30 3.95
N GLU A 92 -17.66 -4.83 5.08
CA GLU A 92 -18.79 -4.21 5.76
C GLU A 92 -18.40 -2.75 5.97
N TYR A 93 -18.98 -1.86 5.16
CA TYR A 93 -18.77 -0.43 5.27
C TYR A 93 -19.25 0.02 6.65
N LYS A 94 -18.32 0.08 7.61
CA LYS A 94 -18.55 0.74 8.89
C LYS A 94 -18.16 2.21 8.69
N PRO A 95 -19.11 3.13 8.51
CA PRO A 95 -18.78 4.53 8.28
C PRO A 95 -17.93 5.03 9.44
N TRP A 96 -16.76 5.57 9.11
CA TRP A 96 -15.87 6.20 10.07
C TRP A 96 -16.50 7.51 10.57
N SER A 97 -17.48 7.38 11.46
CA SER A 97 -18.24 8.48 12.02
C SER A 97 -17.50 9.10 13.20
N LYS A 98 -17.80 10.36 13.52
CA LYS A 98 -17.26 11.04 14.73
C LYS A 98 -17.53 10.25 16.01
N LEU A 99 -18.59 9.42 16.04
CA LEU A 99 -18.91 8.55 17.16
C LEU A 99 -17.93 7.36 17.26
N ALA A 100 -17.59 6.73 16.13
CA ALA A 100 -16.58 5.67 16.10
C ALA A 100 -15.21 6.20 16.56
N GLN A 101 -14.87 7.45 16.20
CA GLN A 101 -13.64 8.11 16.66
C GLN A 101 -13.64 8.36 18.19
N ARG A 102 -14.77 8.79 18.76
CA ARG A 102 -14.90 8.98 20.22
C ARG A 102 -14.80 7.65 20.99
N GLN A 103 -15.39 6.58 20.45
CA GLN A 103 -15.33 5.26 21.06
C GLN A 103 -13.89 4.72 21.08
N HIS A 104 -13.16 4.86 19.97
CA HIS A 104 -11.77 4.44 19.89
C HIS A 104 -10.87 5.25 20.85
N SER A 105 -11.01 6.58 20.89
CA SER A 105 -10.28 7.41 21.86
C SER A 105 -10.63 7.09 23.31
N ALA A 106 -11.88 6.72 23.61
CA ALA A 106 -12.29 6.32 24.95
C ALA A 106 -11.72 4.95 25.35
N GLU A 107 -11.61 3.99 24.43
CA GLU A 107 -10.96 2.70 24.65
C GLU A 107 -9.45 2.87 24.86
N ASP A 108 -8.78 3.70 24.06
CA ASP A 108 -7.35 4.00 24.22
C ASP A 108 -7.05 4.67 25.57
N THR A 109 -7.96 5.54 26.03
CA THR A 109 -7.83 6.21 27.35
C THR A 109 -8.04 5.23 28.51
N ARG A 110 -8.95 4.24 28.35
CA ARG A 110 -9.19 3.18 29.33
C ARG A 110 -7.99 2.23 29.45
N LEU A 111 -7.44 1.79 28.33
CA LEU A 111 -6.26 0.93 28.29
C LEU A 111 -5.04 1.61 28.92
N ALA A 112 -4.86 2.91 28.72
CA ALA A 112 -3.80 3.68 29.36
C ALA A 112 -4.00 3.81 30.89
N ALA A 113 -5.25 3.98 31.36
CA ALA A 113 -5.57 4.02 32.78
C ALA A 113 -5.34 2.67 33.47
N ASP A 114 -5.68 1.56 32.81
CA ASP A 114 -5.47 0.21 33.35
C ASP A 114 -3.98 -0.12 33.47
N GLN A 115 -3.17 0.21 32.45
CA GLN A 115 -1.71 0.04 32.51
C GLN A 115 -1.05 0.90 33.60
N GLN A 116 -1.58 2.10 33.85
CA GLN A 116 -1.06 2.97 34.91
C GLN A 116 -1.47 2.50 36.31
N THR A 117 -2.60 1.79 36.41
CA THR A 117 -3.07 1.18 37.65
C THR A 117 -2.25 -0.06 37.99
N GLU A 118 -1.96 -0.93 37.01
CA GLU A 118 -1.04 -2.07 37.19
C GLU A 118 0.36 -1.62 37.59
N ARG A 119 0.91 -0.59 36.93
CA ARG A 119 2.24 -0.04 37.29
C ARG A 119 2.31 0.49 38.72
N LYS A 120 1.23 1.11 39.20
CA LYS A 120 1.15 1.59 40.59
C LYS A 120 1.03 0.43 41.58
N GLN A 121 0.29 -0.62 41.26
CA GLN A 121 0.17 -1.81 42.12
C GLN A 121 1.50 -2.57 42.23
N ILE A 122 2.26 -2.69 41.13
CA ILE A 122 3.59 -3.30 41.12
C ILE A 122 4.56 -2.47 41.98
N ALA A 123 4.57 -1.14 41.83
CA ALA A 123 5.42 -0.25 42.63
C ALA A 123 5.10 -0.28 44.14
N VAL A 124 3.82 -0.43 44.51
CA VAL A 124 3.42 -0.58 45.93
C VAL A 124 3.88 -1.93 46.48
N HIS A 125 3.78 -3.01 45.70
CA HIS A 125 4.25 -4.34 46.12
C HIS A 125 5.76 -4.39 46.36
N GLU A 126 6.56 -3.69 45.53
CA GLU A 126 8.01 -3.57 45.71
C GLU A 126 8.44 -2.73 46.92
N LEU A 127 7.59 -1.82 47.42
CA LEU A 127 7.87 -0.97 48.58
C LEU A 127 7.47 -1.59 49.92
N THR A 128 6.90 -2.80 49.92
CA THR A 128 6.45 -3.51 51.13
C THR A 128 7.30 -4.74 51.49
N LEU A 129 8.41 -4.94 50.77
CA LEU A 129 9.48 -5.92 51.03
C LEU A 129 10.71 -5.21 51.60
#